data_AF-A0A8S9W3S2-F1
#
_entry.id   AF-A0A8S9W3S2-F1
#
_cell.length_a   1.000
_cell.length_b   1.000
_cell.length_c   1.000
_cell.angle_alpha   90.00
_cell.angle_beta   90.00
_cell.angle_gamma   90.00
#
_symmetry.space_group_name_H-M   'P 1'
#
loop_
_entity.id
_entity.type
_entity.pdbx_description
1 polymer ?
#
loop_
_entity_poly.entity_id
_entity_poly.type
_entity_poly.pdbx_seq_one_letter_code
_entity_poly.pdbx_strand_id
1 'polypeptide(L)'
;MDVLIMRIWDIPPDRFCRNHLLGEHRELHAVWSVITNGKKAYANHPEITRWRGRLKALYLRHEELVREMKARGYNHHTPLDPVLATGEGVQSIFVVPYDEQIRILQEKECGCKV
;
A
#
# COMPACT_ATOMS: atom_id res chain seq x y z
N MET A 1 -7.20 -10.66 -18.42
CA MET A 1 -6.67 -9.35 -18.04
C MET A 1 -6.02 -9.51 -16.68
N ASP A 2 -4.69 -9.41 -16.65
CA ASP A 2 -3.86 -9.71 -15.48
C ASP A 2 -4.31 -8.92 -14.26
N VAL A 3 -4.99 -9.60 -13.35
CA VAL A 3 -5.16 -9.14 -11.98
C VAL A 3 -3.80 -9.39 -11.32
N LEU A 4 -2.89 -8.43 -11.43
CA LEU A 4 -1.68 -8.40 -10.61
C LEU A 4 -2.12 -8.29 -9.14
N ILE A 5 -2.05 -9.43 -8.46
CA ILE A 5 -2.53 -9.70 -7.11
C ILE A 5 -1.55 -9.06 -6.12
N MET A 6 -1.63 -7.73 -5.94
CA MET A 6 -1.05 -6.89 -4.86
C MET A 6 -0.91 -5.46 -5.38
N ARG A 7 -1.52 -4.48 -4.70
CA ARG A 7 -1.48 -3.06 -5.10
C ARG A 7 -1.29 -2.17 -3.88
N ILE A 8 -0.40 -1.19 -4.01
CA ILE A 8 -0.33 -0.06 -3.09
C ILE A 8 -0.71 1.17 -3.90
N TRP A 9 -1.79 1.82 -3.49
CA TRP A 9 -2.32 2.97 -4.19
C TRP A 9 -1.54 4.22 -3.79
N ASP A 10 -1.39 5.14 -4.73
CA ASP A 10 -0.78 6.46 -4.50
C ASP A 10 -1.81 7.51 -4.07
N ILE A 11 -3.00 7.04 -3.67
CA ILE A 11 -4.17 7.87 -3.36
C ILE A 11 -4.27 8.06 -1.85
N PRO A 12 -4.62 9.27 -1.36
CA PRO A 12 -4.83 9.51 0.07
C PRO A 12 -5.84 8.52 0.72
N PRO A 13 -5.53 7.91 1.89
CA PRO A 13 -6.38 6.88 2.48
C PRO A 13 -7.80 7.33 2.85
N ASP A 14 -7.99 8.60 3.17
CA ASP A 14 -9.28 9.23 3.48
C ASP A 14 -10.26 9.18 2.28
N ARG A 15 -9.73 8.99 1.07
CA ARG A 15 -10.51 8.78 -0.14
C ARG A 15 -10.96 7.35 -0.36
N PHE A 16 -10.43 6.36 0.37
CA PHE A 16 -10.84 4.97 0.18
C PHE A 16 -12.17 4.63 0.85
N CYS A 17 -12.92 3.73 0.23
CA CYS A 17 -13.95 2.97 0.94
C CYS A 17 -13.31 1.99 1.93
N ARG A 18 -14.12 1.35 2.78
CA ARG A 18 -13.65 0.33 3.73
C ARG A 18 -12.81 -0.76 3.06
N ASN A 19 -13.28 -1.31 1.94
CA ASN A 19 -12.64 -2.46 1.30
C ASN A 19 -11.27 -2.11 0.72
N HIS A 20 -11.11 -0.94 0.11
CA HIS A 20 -9.82 -0.52 -0.43
C HIS A 20 -8.83 -0.08 0.66
N LEU A 21 -9.30 0.55 1.75
CA LEU A 21 -8.46 0.87 2.90
C LEU A 21 -7.87 -0.39 3.54
N LEU A 22 -8.73 -1.37 3.85
CA LEU A 22 -8.31 -2.65 4.46
C LEU A 22 -7.56 -3.54 3.48
N GLY A 23 -7.92 -3.49 2.20
CA GLY A 23 -7.26 -4.23 1.13
C GLY A 23 -5.82 -3.78 0.95
N GLU A 24 -5.60 -2.47 0.81
CA GLU A 24 -4.25 -1.91 0.68
C GLU A 24 -3.42 -2.19 1.93
N HIS A 25 -3.99 -2.03 3.14
CA HIS A 25 -3.29 -2.37 4.38
C HIS A 25 -2.76 -3.81 4.36
N ARG A 26 -3.59 -4.77 3.96
CA ARG A 26 -3.19 -6.19 3.84
C ARG A 26 -2.12 -6.41 2.78
N GLU A 27 -2.25 -5.80 1.61
CA GLU A 27 -1.30 -5.94 0.51
C GLU A 27 0.05 -5.29 0.84
N LEU A 28 0.04 -4.17 1.55
CA LEU A 28 1.22 -3.53 2.09
C LEU A 28 1.98 -4.46 3.03
N HIS A 29 1.29 -5.15 3.95
CA HIS A 29 1.92 -6.16 4.82
C HIS A 29 2.60 -7.27 4.01
N ALA A 30 2.00 -7.68 2.89
CA ALA A 30 2.61 -8.68 2.02
C ALA A 30 3.89 -8.16 1.34
N VAL A 31 3.89 -6.93 0.80
CA VAL A 31 5.11 -6.27 0.26
C VAL A 31 6.19 -6.20 1.33
N TRP A 32 5.85 -5.68 2.51
CA TRP A 32 6.77 -5.55 3.64
C TRP A 32 7.42 -6.89 3.97
N SER A 33 6.60 -7.93 4.18
CA SER A 33 7.08 -9.28 4.53
C SER A 33 7.99 -9.89 3.46
N VAL A 34 7.71 -9.66 2.16
CA VAL A 34 8.58 -10.19 1.11
C VAL A 34 9.94 -9.51 1.13
N ILE A 35 9.97 -8.19 1.28
CA ILE A 35 11.22 -7.43 1.27
C ILE A 35 12.04 -7.69 2.54
N THR A 36 11.43 -7.60 3.73
CA THR A 36 12.15 -7.72 5.00
C THR A 36 12.66 -9.13 5.29
N ASN A 37 11.96 -10.17 4.82
CA ASN A 37 12.38 -11.56 4.98
C ASN A 37 13.14 -12.12 3.77
N GLY A 38 13.45 -11.29 2.77
CA GLY A 38 14.19 -11.73 1.56
C GLY A 38 13.49 -12.88 0.80
N LYS A 39 12.16 -12.91 0.76
CA LYS A 39 11.41 -14.01 0.13
C LYS A 39 11.62 -13.98 -1.38
N LYS A 40 11.83 -15.16 -1.99
CA LYS A 40 12.01 -15.31 -3.45
C LYS A 40 10.69 -15.31 -4.22
N ALA A 41 9.62 -15.84 -3.61
CA ALA A 41 8.29 -15.81 -4.20
C ALA A 41 7.80 -14.36 -4.33
N TYR A 42 7.25 -14.00 -5.48
CA TYR A 42 6.79 -12.65 -5.83
C TYR A 42 7.88 -11.56 -5.84
N ALA A 43 9.15 -11.92 -5.68
CA ALA A 43 10.27 -10.99 -5.61
C ALA A 43 10.36 -10.03 -6.83
N ASN A 44 9.81 -10.42 -7.97
CA ASN A 44 9.81 -9.64 -9.21
C ASN A 44 8.45 -8.95 -9.48
N HIS A 45 7.50 -9.03 -8.54
CA HIS A 45 6.24 -8.31 -8.66
C HIS A 45 6.52 -6.79 -8.73
N PRO A 46 5.80 -6.02 -9.59
CA PRO A 46 6.05 -4.59 -9.76
C PRO A 46 6.04 -3.81 -8.43
N GLU A 47 5.06 -4.06 -7.56
CA GLU A 47 5.02 -3.44 -6.23
C GLU A 47 6.23 -3.81 -5.37
N ILE A 48 6.64 -5.09 -5.32
CA ILE A 48 7.80 -5.48 -4.53
C ILE A 48 9.07 -4.80 -5.05
N THR A 49 9.26 -4.75 -6.37
CA THR A 49 10.39 -4.06 -7.00
C THR A 49 10.38 -2.57 -6.69
N ARG A 50 9.21 -1.93 -6.80
CA ARG A 50 9.00 -0.51 -6.54
C ARG A 50 9.43 -0.09 -5.14
N TRP A 51 9.15 -0.92 -4.13
CA TRP A 51 9.40 -0.61 -2.72
C TRP A 51 10.78 -1.05 -2.18
N ARG A 52 11.59 -1.77 -2.98
CA ARG A 52 12.98 -2.09 -2.59
C ARG A 52 13.79 -0.81 -2.41
N GLY A 53 14.55 -0.76 -1.30
CA GLY A 53 15.32 0.43 -0.91
C GLY A 53 14.48 1.58 -0.32
N ARG A 54 13.17 1.38 -0.12
CA ARG A 54 12.21 2.41 0.33
C ARG A 54 11.30 1.91 1.44
N LEU A 55 11.80 1.05 2.33
CA LEU A 55 11.03 0.52 3.46
C LEU A 55 10.59 1.64 4.41
N LYS A 56 11.37 2.71 4.54
CA LYS A 56 10.97 3.91 5.29
C LYS A 56 9.71 4.54 4.70
N ALA A 57 9.65 4.74 3.38
CA ALA A 57 8.45 5.25 2.72
C ALA A 57 7.25 4.30 2.89
N LEU A 58 7.47 2.98 2.76
CA LEU A 58 6.42 1.98 2.92
C LEU A 58 5.84 1.96 4.34
N TYR A 59 6.71 2.10 5.35
CA TYR A 59 6.32 2.26 6.74
C TYR A 59 5.46 3.51 6.94
N LEU A 60 5.86 4.65 6.37
CA LEU A 60 5.07 5.89 6.47
C LEU A 60 3.70 5.74 5.81
N ARG A 61 3.62 5.06 4.67
CA ARG A 61 2.36 4.72 4.01
C ARG A 61 1.46 3.85 4.89
N HIS A 62 2.04 2.85 5.57
CA HIS A 62 1.30 2.06 6.56
C HIS A 62 0.72 2.94 7.67
N GLU A 63 1.51 3.87 8.21
CA GLU A 63 1.03 4.77 9.26
C GLU A 63 -0.09 5.71 8.79
N GLU A 64 -0.11 6.11 7.51
CA GLU A 64 -1.23 6.84 6.93
C GLU A 64 -2.52 5.99 6.89
N LEU A 65 -2.42 4.74 6.43
CA LEU A 65 -3.55 3.80 6.43
C LEU A 65 -4.05 3.56 7.85
N VAL A 66 -3.14 3.34 8.82
CA VAL A 66 -3.49 3.13 10.23
C VAL A 66 -4.14 4.37 10.83
N ARG A 67 -3.67 5.57 10.49
CA ARG A 67 -4.29 6.82 10.95
C ARG A 67 -5.74 6.91 10.49
N GLU A 68 -5.99 6.62 9.21
CA GLU A 68 -7.35 6.62 8.66
C GLU A 68 -8.21 5.50 9.26
N MET A 69 -7.64 4.32 9.48
CA MET A 69 -8.31 3.22 10.19
C MET A 69 -8.73 3.65 11.60
N LYS A 70 -7.83 4.28 12.37
CA LYS A 70 -8.15 4.79 13.71
C LYS A 70 -9.23 5.87 13.67
N ALA A 71 -9.15 6.80 12.71
CA ALA A 71 -10.16 7.85 12.52
C ALA A 71 -11.56 7.29 12.25
N ARG A 72 -11.65 6.13 11.58
CA ARG A 72 -12.91 5.40 11.33
C ARG A 72 -13.30 4.42 12.44
N GLY A 73 -12.59 4.39 13.56
CA GLY A 73 -12.90 3.54 14.71
C GLY A 73 -12.44 2.08 14.58
N TYR A 74 -11.54 1.75 13.65
CA TYR A 74 -10.95 0.41 13.59
C TYR A 74 -9.88 0.22 14.67
N ASN A 75 -9.90 -0.93 15.33
CA ASN A 75 -8.84 -1.36 16.23
C ASN A 75 -7.73 -2.06 15.44
N HIS A 76 -6.62 -1.36 15.19
CA HIS A 76 -5.47 -1.89 14.48
C HIS A 76 -4.45 -2.54 15.44
N HIS A 77 -4.01 -3.77 15.13
CA HIS A 77 -3.16 -4.58 16.01
C HIS A 77 -1.90 -5.15 15.35
N THR A 78 -1.56 -4.74 14.13
CA THR A 78 -0.45 -5.28 13.35
C THR A 78 0.53 -4.18 12.96
N PRO A 79 1.19 -3.50 13.94
CA PRO A 79 2.20 -2.50 13.63
C PRO A 79 3.37 -3.12 12.87
N LEU A 80 4.00 -2.34 12.01
CA LEU A 80 5.28 -2.71 11.39
C LEU A 80 6.43 -2.40 12.35
N ASP A 81 7.51 -3.16 12.24
CA ASP A 81 8.73 -2.90 13.03
C ASP A 81 9.47 -1.67 12.49
N PRO A 82 9.54 -0.56 13.25
CA PRO A 82 10.19 0.66 12.80
C PRO A 82 11.70 0.51 12.60
N VAL A 83 12.36 -0.49 13.21
CA VAL A 83 13.80 -0.75 13.02
C VAL A 83 14.10 -1.16 11.58
N LEU A 84 13.15 -1.81 10.91
CA LEU A 84 13.29 -2.25 9.52
C LEU A 84 12.95 -1.13 8.51
N ALA A 85 12.39 -0.01 8.97
CA ALA A 85 11.97 1.13 8.14
C ALA A 85 13.16 1.96 7.63
N THR A 86 13.97 1.34 6.75
CA THR A 86 15.23 1.87 6.23
C THR A 86 15.12 2.34 4.77
N GLY A 87 16.14 3.04 4.27
CA GLY A 87 16.18 3.54 2.89
C GLY A 87 15.46 4.88 2.69
N GLU A 88 15.02 5.15 1.46
CA GLU A 88 14.38 6.42 1.11
C GLU A 88 13.02 6.57 1.82
N GLY A 89 12.76 7.77 2.33
CA GLY A 89 11.50 8.13 3.01
C GLY A 89 10.39 8.57 2.07
N VAL A 90 10.65 8.60 0.76
CA VAL A 90 9.70 9.01 -0.27
C VAL A 90 9.65 7.93 -1.36
N GLN A 91 8.46 7.70 -1.90
CA GLN A 91 8.25 6.88 -3.10
C GLN A 91 7.69 7.77 -4.21
N SER A 92 8.42 7.89 -5.32
CA SER A 92 8.04 8.73 -6.47
C SER A 92 7.81 7.96 -7.77
N ILE A 93 8.07 6.65 -7.77
CA ILE A 93 7.85 5.76 -8.90
C ILE A 93 6.43 5.23 -8.81
N PHE A 94 5.70 5.23 -9.93
CA PHE A 94 4.35 4.70 -10.06
C PHE A 94 4.38 3.38 -10.83
N VAL A 95 3.68 2.34 -10.34
CA VAL A 95 3.37 1.15 -11.18
C VAL A 95 2.30 1.50 -12.21
N VAL A 96 1.31 2.29 -11.78
CA VAL A 96 0.21 2.82 -12.60
C VAL A 96 0.17 4.33 -12.38
N PRO A 97 0.14 5.19 -13.42
CA PRO A 97 0.05 6.64 -13.26
C PRO A 97 -1.11 7.06 -12.34
N TYR A 98 -0.92 8.13 -11.58
CA TYR A 98 -1.87 8.56 -10.54
C TYR A 98 -3.31 8.77 -11.08
N ASP A 99 -3.43 9.45 -12.21
CA ASP A 99 -4.66 9.72 -12.93
C ASP A 99 -5.34 8.44 -13.45
N GLU A 100 -4.57 7.42 -13.81
CA GLU A 100 -5.11 6.10 -14.16
C GLU A 100 -5.56 5.31 -12.92
N GLN A 101 -4.87 5.45 -11.78
CA GLN A 101 -5.35 4.86 -10.52
C GLN A 101 -6.72 5.40 -10.09
N ILE A 102 -6.93 6.70 -10.29
CA ILE A 102 -8.23 7.35 -10.02
C ILE A 102 -9.31 6.73 -10.91
N ARG A 103 -9.07 6.63 -12.22
CA ARG A 103 -10.02 6.01 -13.16
C ARG A 103 -10.37 4.59 -12.77
N ILE A 104 -9.38 3.76 -12.45
CA ILE A 104 -9.60 2.37 -12.04
C ILE A 104 -10.52 2.30 -10.81
N LEU A 105 -10.35 3.20 -9.83
CA LEU A 105 -11.20 3.21 -8.63
C LEU A 105 -12.61 3.76 -8.90
N GLN A 106 -12.77 4.72 -9.81
CA GLN A 106 -14.08 5.22 -10.24
C GLN A 106 -14.88 4.12 -10.95
N GLU A 107 -14.23 3.33 -11.81
CA GLU A 107 -14.82 2.19 -12.50
C GLU A 107 -15.23 1.03 -11.57
N LYS A 108 -14.76 1.00 -10.31
CA LYS A 108 -15.21 0.00 -9.33
C LYS A 108 -16.62 0.27 -8.81
N GLU A 109 -17.21 1.43 -9.09
CA GLU A 109 -18.55 1.82 -8.65
C GLU A 109 -18.76 1.60 -7.14
N CYS A 110 -17.72 1.91 -6.34
CA CYS A 110 -17.70 1.67 -4.90
C CYS A 110 -17.67 3.00 -4.13
N GLY A 111 -17.77 2.93 -2.79
CA GLY A 111 -17.77 4.13 -1.94
C GLY A 111 -16.44 4.89 -1.82
N CYS A 112 -15.50 4.74 -2.75
CA CYS A 112 -14.29 5.55 -2.78
C CYS A 112 -14.62 6.97 -3.25
N LYS A 113 -14.01 7.98 -2.63
CA LYS A 113 -14.17 9.41 -2.95
C LYS A 113 -13.09 9.85 -3.94
N VAL A 114 -13.01 9.18 -5.09
CA VAL A 114 -11.93 9.34 -6.09
C VAL A 114 -12.33 10.12 -7.32
#